data_AF-A0A7C9AY91-F1
#
_entry.id   AF-A0A7C9AY91-F1
#
_cell.length_a   1.000
_cell.length_b   1.000
_cell.length_c   1.000
_cell.angle_alpha   90.00
_cell.angle_beta   90.00
_cell.angle_gamma   90.00
#
_symmetry.space_group_name_H-M   'P 1'
#
loop_
_entity.id
_entity.type
_entity.pdbx_description
1 polymer ?
#
loop_
_entity_poly.entity_id
_entity_poly.type
_entity_poly.pdbx_seq_one_letter_code
_entity_poly.pdbx_strand_id
1 'polypeptide(L)'
;PDSPWERYVVQYKSDPEPQSHSPWELHDPESRWEPPHIDFERRNKLLDSLAKLERRKQDYGMEKLEQASQRPDFLNRFPVPLSPDVVKSRLKHNYYRSLEAVKHDVDVMMSNALSYFSKNAEVSKKMRRLADYFQRTLSAMF
;
A
#
# COMPACT_ATOMS: atom_id res chain seq x y z
N PRO A 1 5.08 17.27 32.08
CA PRO A 1 6.21 18.02 31.47
C PRO A 1 7.43 17.10 31.44
N ASP A 2 8.25 17.17 30.40
CA ASP A 2 9.34 16.25 30.01
C ASP A 2 8.86 15.10 29.13
N SER A 3 8.99 15.29 27.81
CA SER A 3 8.78 14.22 26.83
C SER A 3 9.90 13.18 26.97
N PRO A 4 9.59 11.87 27.09
CA PRO A 4 10.60 10.82 27.24
C PRO A 4 11.47 10.61 25.99
N TRP A 5 11.19 11.34 24.91
CA TRP A 5 11.87 11.27 23.62
C TRP A 5 12.78 12.47 23.33
N GLU A 6 12.93 13.38 24.28
CA GLU A 6 13.84 14.52 24.15
C GLU A 6 15.30 14.05 24.22
N ARG A 7 16.16 14.72 23.42
CA ARG A 7 17.56 15.12 23.71
C ARG A 7 18.53 14.87 22.56
N TYR A 8 18.26 15.47 21.42
CA TYR A 8 19.38 15.94 20.60
C TYR A 8 19.70 17.37 21.00
N VAL A 9 20.92 17.60 21.48
CA VAL A 9 21.47 18.95 21.67
C VAL A 9 22.07 19.35 20.34
N VAL A 10 21.51 20.38 19.71
CA VAL A 10 21.93 20.85 18.39
C VAL A 10 22.54 22.23 18.53
N GLN A 11 23.75 22.40 18.02
CA GLN A 11 24.41 23.70 17.88
C GLN A 11 24.23 24.18 16.44
N TYR A 12 23.36 25.16 16.24
CA TYR A 12 23.21 25.80 14.93
C TYR A 12 24.38 26.75 14.65
N LYS A 13 24.79 26.86 13.39
CA LYS A 13 25.87 27.77 12.98
C LYS A 13 25.52 29.25 13.19
N SER A 14 24.22 29.58 13.22
CA SER A 14 23.69 30.94 13.42
C SER A 14 23.60 31.36 14.89
N ASP A 15 23.53 30.38 15.79
CA ASP A 15 23.18 30.62 17.18
C ASP A 15 24.38 30.27 18.07
N PRO A 16 24.72 31.13 19.05
CA PRO A 16 25.86 30.88 19.93
C PRO A 16 25.57 29.83 21.01
N GLU A 17 24.30 29.59 21.35
CA GLU A 17 23.89 28.65 22.40
C GLU A 17 23.27 27.36 21.82
N PRO A 18 23.60 26.17 22.36
CA PRO A 18 22.98 24.93 21.94
C PRO A 18 21.49 24.87 22.31
N GLN A 19 20.65 24.36 21.40
CA GLN A 19 19.22 24.18 21.61
C GLN A 19 18.87 22.70 21.75
N SER A 20 17.87 22.39 22.57
CA SER A 20 17.37 21.02 22.74
C SER A 20 16.19 20.78 21.81
N HIS A 21 16.28 19.71 21.02
CA HIS A 21 15.23 19.31 20.08
C HIS A 21 14.81 17.86 20.28
N SER A 22 13.55 17.61 19.96
CA SER A 22 13.07 16.27 19.65
C SER A 22 13.50 15.90 18.22
N PRO A 23 13.81 14.62 17.93
CA PRO A 23 14.30 14.22 16.60
C PRO A 23 13.38 14.61 15.41
N TRP A 24 12.08 14.75 15.62
CA TRP A 24 11.12 15.16 14.58
C TRP A 24 11.04 16.68 14.35
N GLU A 25 11.65 17.49 15.21
CA GLU A 25 11.74 18.96 15.03
C GLU A 25 12.90 19.35 14.11
N LEU A 26 13.84 18.44 13.89
CA LEU A 26 15.00 18.63 13.03
C LEU A 26 14.59 18.47 11.57
N HIS A 27 14.10 19.55 10.97
CA HIS A 27 13.93 19.66 9.54
C HIS A 27 15.23 20.17 8.91
N ASP A 28 15.95 19.31 8.21
CA ASP A 28 17.08 19.73 7.38
C ASP A 28 16.56 20.09 5.98
N PRO A 29 16.44 21.39 5.62
CA PRO A 29 15.98 21.81 4.30
C PRO A 29 16.96 21.47 3.18
N GLU A 30 18.22 21.16 3.50
CA GLU A 30 19.22 20.69 2.53
C GLU A 30 19.19 19.16 2.37
N SER A 31 18.41 18.45 3.19
CA SER A 31 18.26 17.01 3.10
C SER A 31 17.64 16.64 1.76
N ARG A 32 18.44 15.98 0.92
CA ARG A 32 18.01 15.36 -0.34
C ARG A 32 17.44 13.97 -0.13
N TRP A 33 17.15 13.61 1.13
CA TRP A 33 16.64 12.29 1.45
C TRP A 33 15.23 12.13 0.91
N GLU A 34 15.08 11.33 -0.14
CA GLU A 34 13.80 10.88 -0.62
C GLU A 34 13.46 9.53 0.06
N PRO A 35 12.22 9.35 0.57
CA PRO A 35 11.80 8.07 1.08
C PRO A 35 11.97 7.00 0.00
N PRO A 36 12.45 5.79 0.35
CA PRO A 36 12.59 4.72 -0.63
C PRO A 36 11.23 4.40 -1.25
N HIS A 37 11.20 4.32 -2.56
CA HIS A 37 10.01 3.96 -3.33
C HIS A 37 10.40 3.08 -4.52
N ILE A 38 9.43 2.31 -5.03
CA ILE A 38 9.60 1.62 -6.31
C ILE A 38 9.89 2.62 -7.44
N ASP A 39 10.62 2.19 -8.47
CA ASP A 39 10.89 3.05 -9.61
C ASP A 39 9.60 3.45 -10.34
N PHE A 40 9.63 4.63 -10.95
CA PHE A 40 8.45 5.23 -11.57
C PHE A 40 7.92 4.43 -12.77
N GLU A 41 8.80 3.73 -13.50
CA GLU A 41 8.41 2.93 -14.65
C GLU A 41 7.56 1.72 -14.20
N ARG A 42 8.06 0.94 -13.24
CA ARG A 42 7.33 -0.20 -12.67
C ARG A 42 6.04 0.24 -11.98
N ARG A 43 6.07 1.35 -11.23
CA ARG A 43 4.87 1.94 -10.61
C ARG A 43 3.81 2.30 -11.66
N ASN A 44 4.20 3.00 -12.72
CA ASN A 44 3.29 3.42 -13.78
C ASN A 44 2.72 2.20 -14.52
N LYS A 45 3.55 1.19 -14.80
CA LYS A 45 3.11 -0.08 -15.40
C LYS A 45 2.07 -0.80 -14.52
N LEU A 46 2.25 -0.79 -13.21
CA LEU A 46 1.27 -1.32 -12.25
C LEU A 46 -0.05 -0.54 -12.26
N LEU A 47 0.04 0.80 -12.28
CA LEU A 47 -1.14 1.67 -12.35
C LEU A 47 -1.91 1.46 -13.67
N ASP A 48 -1.22 1.30 -14.79
CA ASP A 48 -1.82 1.01 -16.09
C ASP A 48 -2.51 -0.36 -16.11
N SER A 49 -1.88 -1.38 -15.52
CA SER A 49 -2.50 -2.71 -15.38
C SER A 49 -3.76 -2.65 -14.51
N LEU A 50 -3.73 -1.92 -13.39
CA LEU A 50 -4.92 -1.70 -12.56
C LEU A 50 -6.02 -0.96 -13.34
N ALA A 51 -5.68 0.09 -14.08
CA ALA A 51 -6.64 0.83 -14.89
C ALA A 51 -7.28 -0.04 -15.99
N LYS A 52 -6.51 -0.93 -16.62
CA LYS A 52 -7.03 -1.92 -17.59
C LYS A 52 -8.01 -2.89 -16.93
N LEU A 53 -7.75 -3.28 -15.69
CA LEU A 53 -8.56 -4.20 -14.93
C LEU A 53 -9.87 -3.55 -14.45
N GLU A 54 -9.83 -2.28 -14.04
CA GLU A 54 -11.02 -1.49 -13.66
C GLU A 54 -12.04 -1.39 -14.80
N ARG A 55 -11.59 -1.26 -16.05
CA ARG A 55 -12.47 -1.29 -17.24
C ARG A 55 -13.22 -2.62 -17.38
N ARG A 56 -12.75 -3.68 -16.72
CA ARG A 56 -13.30 -5.03 -16.72
C ARG A 56 -13.72 -5.48 -15.32
N LYS A 57 -14.05 -4.55 -14.42
CA LYS A 57 -14.33 -4.82 -12.99
C LYS A 57 -15.34 -5.95 -12.74
N GLN A 58 -16.34 -6.13 -13.60
CA GLN A 58 -17.36 -7.18 -13.46
C GLN A 58 -16.87 -8.59 -13.84
N ASP A 59 -15.91 -8.70 -14.76
CA ASP A 59 -15.32 -9.97 -15.19
C ASP A 59 -14.51 -10.62 -14.06
N TYR A 60 -13.85 -9.77 -13.27
CA TYR A 60 -12.91 -10.17 -12.21
C TYR A 60 -13.50 -10.06 -10.79
N GLY A 61 -14.75 -9.60 -10.66
CA GLY A 61 -15.42 -9.48 -9.37
C GLY A 61 -14.86 -8.38 -8.46
N MET A 62 -14.11 -7.41 -9.01
CA MET A 62 -13.51 -6.32 -8.22
C MET A 62 -14.57 -5.49 -7.50
N GLU A 63 -15.70 -5.21 -8.17
CA GLU A 63 -16.82 -4.47 -7.58
C GLU A 63 -17.38 -5.16 -6.33
N LYS A 64 -17.45 -6.50 -6.33
CA LYS A 64 -17.88 -7.27 -5.15
C LYS A 64 -16.83 -7.23 -4.03
N LEU A 65 -15.55 -7.23 -4.37
CA LEU A 65 -14.45 -7.12 -3.40
C LEU A 65 -14.44 -5.74 -2.75
N GLU A 66 -14.60 -4.67 -3.53
CA GLU A 66 -14.70 -3.30 -3.03
C GLU A 66 -15.88 -3.16 -2.07
N GLN A 67 -17.07 -3.61 -2.48
CA GLN A 67 -18.26 -3.60 -1.62
C GLN A 67 -18.04 -4.41 -0.33
N ALA A 68 -17.44 -5.59 -0.42
CA ALA A 68 -17.13 -6.41 0.76
C ALA A 68 -16.14 -5.71 1.70
N SER A 69 -15.11 -5.05 1.17
CA SER A 69 -14.08 -4.37 1.96
C SER A 69 -14.61 -3.23 2.82
N GLN A 70 -15.76 -2.65 2.48
CA GLN A 70 -16.41 -1.58 3.25
C GLN A 70 -17.37 -2.11 4.32
N ARG A 71 -17.66 -3.42 4.35
CA ARG A 71 -18.62 -3.98 5.28
C ARG A 71 -17.99 -4.29 6.64
N PRO A 72 -18.68 -4.00 7.76
CA PRO A 72 -18.17 -4.29 9.10
C PRO A 72 -17.80 -5.76 9.31
N ASP A 73 -18.56 -6.70 8.72
CA ASP A 73 -18.28 -8.13 8.86
C ASP A 73 -16.99 -8.59 8.15
N PHE A 74 -16.56 -7.85 7.12
CA PHE A 74 -15.26 -8.07 6.49
C PHE A 74 -14.14 -7.41 7.31
N LEU A 75 -14.33 -6.13 7.68
CA LEU A 75 -13.36 -5.34 8.44
C LEU A 75 -13.03 -5.97 9.80
N ASN A 76 -14.03 -6.52 10.50
CA ASN A 76 -13.85 -7.17 11.80
C ASN A 76 -13.26 -8.58 11.69
N ARG A 77 -13.27 -9.19 10.49
CA ARG A 77 -12.78 -10.55 10.27
C ARG A 77 -11.30 -10.59 9.93
N PHE A 78 -10.78 -9.57 9.24
CA PHE A 78 -9.40 -9.54 8.74
C PHE A 78 -8.62 -8.37 9.34
N PRO A 79 -7.47 -8.61 9.99
CA PRO A 79 -6.65 -7.54 10.59
C PRO A 79 -6.15 -6.50 9.59
N VAL A 80 -5.97 -6.91 8.32
CA VAL A 80 -5.43 -6.05 7.24
C VAL A 80 -6.42 -6.08 6.07
N PRO A 81 -7.53 -5.31 6.15
CA PRO A 81 -8.55 -5.30 5.11
C PRO A 81 -8.09 -4.47 3.91
N LEU A 82 -7.40 -5.12 2.97
CA LEU A 82 -6.96 -4.50 1.73
C LEU A 82 -8.03 -4.62 0.64
N SER A 83 -8.08 -3.60 -0.20
CA SER A 83 -8.91 -3.53 -1.41
C SER A 83 -8.10 -3.03 -2.60
N PRO A 84 -8.57 -3.24 -3.85
CA PRO A 84 -7.90 -2.73 -5.03
C PRO A 84 -7.68 -1.22 -4.98
N ASP A 85 -8.64 -0.47 -4.44
CA ASP A 85 -8.55 0.98 -4.25
C ASP A 85 -7.43 1.38 -3.29
N VAL A 86 -7.27 0.64 -2.18
CA VAL A 86 -6.17 0.88 -1.22
C VAL A 86 -4.83 0.64 -1.90
N VAL A 87 -4.69 -0.47 -2.65
CA VAL A 87 -3.45 -0.78 -3.37
C VAL A 87 -3.14 0.29 -4.41
N LYS A 88 -4.15 0.72 -5.19
CA LYS A 88 -4.03 1.80 -6.18
C LYS A 88 -3.64 3.13 -5.52
N SER A 89 -4.25 3.47 -4.39
CA SER A 89 -3.92 4.69 -3.64
C SER A 89 -2.48 4.64 -3.13
N ARG A 90 -2.04 3.53 -2.55
CA ARG A 90 -0.64 3.35 -2.10
C ARG A 90 0.36 3.48 -3.24
N LEU A 91 0.06 2.95 -4.43
CA LEU A 91 0.90 3.14 -5.61
C LEU A 91 0.97 4.61 -6.05
N LYS A 92 -0.16 5.32 -6.10
CA LYS A 92 -0.20 6.75 -6.49
C LYS A 92 0.60 7.66 -5.58
N HIS A 93 0.67 7.34 -4.28
CA HIS A 93 1.35 8.14 -3.27
C HIS A 93 2.76 7.64 -2.92
N ASN A 94 3.38 6.83 -3.80
CA ASN A 94 4.75 6.31 -3.61
C ASN A 94 4.95 5.58 -2.27
N TYR A 95 3.92 4.91 -1.74
CA TYR A 95 3.97 4.25 -0.45
C TYR A 95 4.88 3.01 -0.44
N TYR A 96 4.91 2.26 -1.55
CA TYR A 96 5.64 1.01 -1.62
C TYR A 96 7.13 1.24 -1.86
N ARG A 97 7.95 0.69 -0.96
CA ARG A 97 9.41 0.73 -1.02
C ARG A 97 10.02 -0.28 -2.00
N SER A 98 9.29 -1.35 -2.32
CA SER A 98 9.74 -2.41 -3.22
C SER A 98 8.56 -3.14 -3.89
N LEU A 99 8.84 -3.90 -4.95
CA LEU A 99 7.81 -4.71 -5.63
C LEU A 99 7.28 -5.84 -4.74
N GLU A 100 8.14 -6.38 -3.86
CA GLU A 100 7.77 -7.41 -2.90
C GLU A 100 6.70 -6.89 -1.92
N ALA A 101 6.76 -5.61 -1.55
CA ALA A 101 5.73 -4.98 -0.72
C ALA A 101 4.37 -4.90 -1.46
N VAL A 102 4.40 -4.57 -2.76
CA VAL A 102 3.18 -4.59 -3.60
C VAL A 102 2.62 -6.02 -3.69
N LYS A 103 3.50 -6.99 -3.97
CA LYS A 103 3.13 -8.40 -4.06
C LYS A 103 2.51 -8.90 -2.75
N HIS A 104 3.09 -8.56 -1.61
CA HIS A 104 2.57 -8.96 -0.31
C HIS A 104 1.15 -8.42 -0.07
N ASP A 105 0.93 -7.13 -0.31
CA ASP A 105 -0.40 -6.52 -0.16
C ASP A 105 -1.43 -7.18 -1.08
N VAL A 106 -1.06 -7.47 -2.32
CA VAL A 106 -1.93 -8.18 -3.27
C VAL A 106 -2.22 -9.60 -2.79
N ASP A 107 -1.22 -10.34 -2.30
CA ASP A 107 -1.39 -11.69 -1.79
C ASP A 107 -2.33 -11.71 -0.56
N VAL A 108 -2.17 -10.76 0.37
CA VAL A 108 -3.05 -10.59 1.54
C VAL A 108 -4.47 -10.22 1.10
N MET A 109 -4.62 -9.26 0.19
CA MET A 109 -5.92 -8.86 -0.37
C MET A 109 -6.65 -10.06 -0.98
N MET A 110 -5.96 -10.86 -1.79
CA MET A 110 -6.55 -12.02 -2.46
C MET A 110 -6.86 -13.16 -1.48
N SER A 111 -6.00 -13.40 -0.49
CA SER A 111 -6.25 -14.39 0.58
C SER A 111 -7.51 -14.05 1.38
N ASN A 112 -7.66 -12.79 1.79
CA ASN A 112 -8.85 -12.31 2.51
C ASN A 112 -10.10 -12.45 1.64
N ALA A 113 -10.02 -12.06 0.36
CA ALA A 113 -11.12 -12.18 -0.59
C ALA A 113 -11.56 -13.66 -0.76
N LEU A 114 -10.62 -14.58 -0.98
CA LEU A 114 -10.91 -16.00 -1.16
C LEU A 114 -11.49 -16.64 0.10
N SER A 115 -10.98 -16.27 1.28
CA SER A 115 -11.50 -16.72 2.57
C SER A 115 -12.93 -16.21 2.82
N TYR A 116 -13.21 -14.95 2.48
CA TYR A 116 -14.52 -14.34 2.63
C TYR A 116 -15.55 -14.94 1.68
N PHE A 117 -15.21 -15.09 0.39
CA PHE A 117 -16.11 -15.60 -0.65
C PHE A 117 -16.07 -17.12 -0.82
N SER A 118 -15.46 -17.86 0.10
CA SER A 118 -15.32 -19.34 0.05
C SER A 118 -16.64 -20.08 -0.18
N LYS A 119 -17.77 -19.57 0.33
CA LYS A 119 -19.11 -20.17 0.16
C LYS A 119 -19.76 -19.87 -1.20
N ASN A 120 -19.27 -18.87 -1.94
CA ASN A 120 -19.83 -18.48 -3.23
C ASN A 120 -18.87 -18.90 -4.35
N ALA A 121 -19.14 -20.05 -4.97
CA ALA A 121 -18.27 -20.66 -5.98
C ALA A 121 -18.03 -19.75 -7.20
N GLU A 122 -19.06 -19.02 -7.66
CA GLU A 122 -18.93 -18.12 -8.80
C GLU A 122 -18.02 -16.93 -8.50
N VAL A 123 -18.21 -16.29 -7.35
CA VAL A 123 -17.39 -15.14 -6.94
C VAL A 123 -15.97 -15.60 -6.64
N SER A 124 -15.78 -16.72 -5.94
CA SER A 124 -14.48 -17.31 -5.69
C SER A 124 -13.71 -17.64 -6.99
N LYS A 125 -14.40 -18.12 -8.04
CA LYS A 125 -13.78 -18.34 -9.36
C LYS A 125 -13.30 -17.03 -10.00
N LYS A 126 -14.09 -15.95 -9.90
CA LYS A 126 -13.68 -14.61 -10.36
C LYS A 126 -12.47 -14.08 -9.58
N MET A 127 -12.46 -14.27 -8.25
CA MET A 127 -11.32 -13.89 -7.40
C MET A 127 -10.05 -14.65 -7.77
N ARG A 128 -10.13 -15.96 -8.06
CA ARG A 128 -8.95 -16.71 -8.54
C ARG A 128 -8.39 -16.14 -9.85
N ARG A 129 -9.26 -15.82 -10.82
CA ARG A 129 -8.83 -15.17 -12.06
C ARG A 129 -8.16 -13.81 -11.82
N LEU A 130 -8.65 -13.07 -10.82
CA LEU A 130 -8.05 -11.80 -10.39
C LEU A 130 -6.66 -12.01 -9.78
N ALA A 131 -6.50 -13.00 -8.89
CA ALA A 131 -5.18 -13.37 -8.33
C ALA A 131 -4.19 -13.75 -9.44
N ASP A 132 -4.61 -14.61 -10.37
CA ASP A 132 -3.77 -15.04 -11.50
C ASP A 132 -3.33 -13.86 -12.36
N TYR A 133 -4.22 -12.90 -12.61
CA TYR A 133 -3.90 -11.69 -13.37
C TYR A 133 -2.80 -10.86 -12.68
N PHE A 134 -2.94 -10.64 -11.37
CA PHE A 134 -1.94 -9.92 -10.60
C PHE A 134 -0.61 -10.67 -10.55
N GLN A 135 -0.64 -11.98 -10.31
CA GLN A 135 0.57 -12.79 -10.26
C GLN A 135 1.33 -12.73 -11.60
N ARG A 136 0.63 -12.83 -12.73
CA ARG A 136 1.23 -12.67 -14.07
C ARG A 136 1.82 -11.28 -14.29
N THR A 137 1.08 -10.25 -13.87
CA THR A 137 1.50 -8.86 -14.01
C THR A 137 2.77 -8.58 -13.21
N LEU A 138 2.81 -9.00 -11.95
CA LEU A 138 3.96 -8.82 -11.06
C LEU A 138 5.16 -9.67 -11.50
N SER A 139 4.94 -10.92 -11.92
CA SER A 139 6.02 -11.79 -12.40
C SER A 139 6.70 -11.24 -13.66
N ALA A 140 5.99 -10.47 -14.49
CA ALA A 140 6.56 -9.80 -15.66
C ALA A 140 7.28 -8.47 -15.33
N MET A 141 7.47 -8.16 -14.06
CA MET A 141 8.13 -6.95 -13.55
C MET A 141 9.33 -7.25 -12.65
N PHE A 142 9.50 -8.51 -12.24
CA PHE A 142 10.73 -9.04 -11.65
C PHE A 142 11.69 -9.45 -12.77
#